data_AF-W4AU15-F1
#
_entry.id   AF-W4AU15-F1
#
_cell.length_a   1.000
_cell.length_b   1.000
_cell.length_c   1.000
_cell.angle_alpha   90.00
_cell.angle_beta   90.00
_cell.angle_gamma   90.00
#
_symmetry.space_group_name_H-M   'P 1'
#
loop_
_entity.id
_entity.type
_entity.pdbx_description
1 polymer ?
#
loop_
_entity_poly.entity_id
_entity_poly.type
_entity_poly.pdbx_seq_one_letter_code
_entity_poly.pdbx_strand_id
1 'polypeptide(L)'
;MNHIDRVRRSVPEGTLIRGIHPAIYLYERGKKRPVTDTETFHSYRLNAEGIVVLEESVLEEMETGTPVNIYGDFTTNSPATLVVKSSGSEIYLWTDGLLHPIASGKIYDRLRFHYSSVVTLPDELIAFLPEGDPIHDATLLTHSLVNGRVYSAPNGLIYYGERNKLRKIEGPSVFSFYRWRVEEIVHLTRDEFNHCRLGDPIL
;
A
#
# COMPACT_ATOMS: atom_id res chain seq x y z
N MET A 1 27.04 -8.25 -10.96
CA MET A 1 25.83 -7.72 -10.28
C MET A 1 25.14 -8.92 -9.67
N ASN A 2 25.06 -9.01 -8.33
CA ASN A 2 24.58 -10.23 -7.69
C ASN A 2 23.04 -10.35 -7.83
N HIS A 3 22.55 -11.58 -7.93
CA HIS A 3 21.11 -11.87 -8.09
C HIS A 3 20.25 -11.27 -6.97
N ILE A 4 20.81 -11.19 -5.75
CA ILE A 4 20.26 -10.54 -4.55
C ILE A 4 19.98 -9.04 -4.77
N ASP A 5 20.86 -8.34 -5.50
CA ASP A 5 20.71 -6.90 -5.81
C ASP A 5 19.63 -6.66 -6.90
N ARG A 6 19.23 -7.70 -7.62
CA ARG A 6 18.21 -7.65 -8.68
C ARG A 6 16.80 -7.91 -8.14
N VAL A 7 16.69 -8.74 -7.11
CA VAL A 7 15.45 -9.06 -6.38
C VAL A 7 15.03 -7.92 -5.45
N ARG A 8 15.99 -7.17 -4.91
CA ARG A 8 15.76 -5.93 -4.13
C ARG A 8 15.40 -4.70 -5.00
N ARG A 9 15.27 -4.86 -6.32
CA ARG A 9 14.89 -3.82 -7.32
C ARG A 9 13.59 -4.18 -8.08
N SER A 10 12.51 -4.66 -7.49
CA SER A 10 11.95 -4.25 -6.20
C SER A 10 10.65 -5.01 -5.99
N VAL A 11 10.48 -5.71 -4.86
CA VAL A 11 9.12 -5.97 -4.39
C VAL A 11 8.56 -4.62 -3.93
N PRO A 12 7.45 -4.13 -4.51
CA PRO A 12 6.88 -2.85 -4.10
C PRO A 12 6.29 -2.94 -2.69
N GLU A 13 6.43 -1.90 -1.88
CA GLU A 13 5.89 -1.84 -0.52
C GLU A 13 4.37 -1.93 -0.52
N GLY A 14 3.79 -2.74 0.36
CA GLY A 14 2.37 -3.07 0.37
C GLY A 14 2.07 -4.39 -0.34
N THR A 15 3.06 -5.05 -0.94
CA THR A 15 2.86 -6.35 -1.60
C THR A 15 2.75 -7.47 -0.57
N LEU A 16 1.70 -8.27 -0.65
CA LEU A 16 1.61 -9.55 0.06
C LEU A 16 2.43 -10.59 -0.70
N ILE A 17 3.37 -11.23 -0.01
CA ILE A 17 4.28 -12.20 -0.60
C ILE A 17 4.25 -13.52 0.16
N ARG A 18 4.51 -14.62 -0.54
CA ARG A 18 4.73 -15.93 0.06
C ARG A 18 5.72 -16.75 -0.74
N GLY A 19 6.27 -17.78 -0.12
CA GLY A 19 7.17 -18.74 -0.76
C GLY A 19 6.46 -20.04 -1.08
N ILE A 20 7.21 -21.13 -0.98
CA ILE A 20 6.65 -22.49 -1.11
C ILE A 20 5.90 -22.91 0.16
N HIS A 21 6.23 -22.30 1.29
CA HIS A 21 5.58 -22.53 2.58
C HIS A 21 4.30 -21.68 2.74
N PRO A 22 3.38 -22.08 3.63
CA PRO A 22 2.08 -21.40 3.77
C PRO A 22 2.15 -20.02 4.44
N ALA A 23 3.30 -19.63 5.00
CA ALA A 23 3.47 -18.34 5.65
C ALA A 23 3.30 -17.18 4.66
N ILE A 24 2.45 -16.22 5.01
CA ILE A 24 2.20 -14.99 4.24
C ILE A 24 2.93 -13.84 4.94
N TYR A 25 3.58 -13.00 4.14
CA TYR A 25 4.26 -11.81 4.61
C TYR A 25 3.73 -10.58 3.90
N LEU A 26 3.62 -9.46 4.60
CA LEU A 26 3.46 -8.14 4.01
C LEU A 26 4.85 -7.53 3.84
N TYR A 27 5.23 -7.17 2.62
CA TYR A 27 6.49 -6.48 2.37
C TYR A 27 6.30 -4.98 2.48
N GLU A 28 6.91 -4.35 3.46
CA GLU A 28 6.86 -2.90 3.65
C GLU A 28 7.99 -2.43 4.54
N ARG A 29 8.36 -1.14 4.44
CA ARG A 29 9.49 -0.54 5.17
C ARG A 29 10.80 -1.30 4.94
N GLY A 30 10.95 -1.92 3.76
CA GLY A 30 12.10 -2.73 3.37
C GLY A 30 12.18 -4.13 4.01
N LYS A 31 11.18 -4.56 4.77
CA LYS A 31 11.18 -5.83 5.50
C LYS A 31 10.00 -6.70 5.10
N LYS A 32 10.16 -8.03 5.16
CA LYS A 32 9.02 -8.96 5.13
C LYS A 32 8.44 -9.07 6.53
N ARG A 33 7.18 -8.70 6.71
CA ARG A 33 6.48 -8.75 8.00
C ARG A 33 5.53 -9.94 8.01
N PRO A 34 5.71 -10.95 8.87
CA PRO A 34 4.82 -12.11 8.90
C PRO A 34 3.42 -11.67 9.32
N VAL A 35 2.39 -12.14 8.61
CA VAL A 35 1.00 -12.03 9.04
C VAL A 35 0.74 -13.18 10.00
N THR A 36 0.43 -12.88 11.27
CA THR A 36 0.52 -13.87 12.36
C THR A 36 -0.50 -15.00 12.25
N ASP A 37 -1.68 -14.71 11.72
CA ASP A 37 -2.81 -15.63 11.69
C ASP A 37 -3.90 -15.18 10.71
N THR A 38 -4.85 -16.09 10.47
CA THR A 38 -5.99 -15.88 9.58
C THR A 38 -6.93 -14.78 10.08
N GLU A 39 -7.08 -14.61 11.39
CA GLU A 39 -7.93 -13.56 11.97
C GLU A 39 -7.37 -12.16 11.65
N THR A 40 -6.07 -11.97 11.81
CA THR A 40 -5.33 -10.77 11.44
C THR A 40 -5.46 -10.50 9.94
N PHE A 41 -5.29 -11.53 9.12
CA PHE A 41 -5.42 -11.41 7.67
C PHE A 41 -6.80 -10.86 7.25
N HIS A 42 -7.88 -11.40 7.83
CA HIS A 42 -9.24 -10.97 7.52
C HIS A 42 -9.63 -9.63 8.15
N SER A 43 -9.13 -9.34 9.35
CA SER A 43 -9.41 -8.10 10.08
C SER A 43 -8.82 -6.89 9.36
N TYR A 44 -7.59 -7.02 8.84
CA TYR A 44 -6.96 -5.99 8.00
C TYR A 44 -7.38 -6.04 6.54
N ARG A 45 -8.38 -6.83 6.17
CA ARG A 45 -8.90 -6.95 4.80
C ARG A 45 -7.81 -7.26 3.76
N LEU A 46 -6.80 -8.03 4.15
CA LEU A 46 -5.74 -8.46 3.25
C LEU A 46 -6.34 -9.36 2.16
N ASN A 47 -5.90 -9.17 0.91
CA ASN A 47 -6.50 -9.86 -0.24
C ASN A 47 -5.64 -11.06 -0.66
N ALA A 48 -6.21 -12.26 -0.56
CA ALA A 48 -5.52 -13.48 -0.96
C ALA A 48 -5.22 -13.54 -2.47
N GLU A 49 -6.05 -12.92 -3.30
CA GLU A 49 -5.85 -12.84 -4.76
C GLU A 49 -4.67 -11.92 -5.13
N GLY A 50 -4.28 -11.03 -4.22
CA GLY A 50 -3.13 -10.12 -4.36
C GLY A 50 -1.80 -10.73 -3.92
N ILE A 51 -1.78 -11.98 -3.44
CA ILE A 51 -0.55 -12.61 -2.96
C ILE A 51 0.36 -12.97 -4.15
N VAL A 52 1.59 -12.45 -4.10
CA VAL A 52 2.66 -12.74 -5.04
C VAL A 52 3.50 -13.90 -4.51
N VAL A 53 3.76 -14.89 -5.36
CA VAL A 53 4.63 -16.01 -5.00
C VAL A 53 6.05 -15.69 -5.46
N LEU A 54 7.00 -15.73 -4.53
CA LEU A 54 8.42 -15.54 -4.78
C LEU A 54 9.17 -16.86 -4.58
N GLU A 55 10.39 -16.93 -5.12
CA GLU A 55 11.30 -18.03 -4.77
C GLU A 55 11.64 -18.00 -3.28
N GLU A 56 11.82 -19.16 -2.66
CA GLU A 56 12.09 -19.24 -1.23
C GLU A 56 13.43 -18.56 -0.87
N SER A 57 14.46 -18.74 -1.69
CA SER A 57 15.77 -18.09 -1.54
C SER A 57 15.67 -16.56 -1.47
N VAL A 58 14.79 -15.97 -2.28
CA VAL A 58 14.50 -14.53 -2.25
C VAL A 58 13.92 -14.10 -0.91
N LEU A 59 12.98 -14.88 -0.36
CA LEU A 59 12.37 -14.57 0.92
C LEU A 59 13.36 -14.74 2.08
N GLU A 60 14.23 -15.73 2.03
CA GLU A 60 15.26 -15.98 3.06
C GLU A 60 16.27 -14.83 3.16
N GLU A 61 16.54 -14.13 2.05
CA GLU A 61 17.43 -12.96 1.99
C GLU A 61 16.78 -11.64 2.45
N MET A 62 15.46 -11.62 2.62
CA MET A 62 14.72 -10.47 3.13
C MET A 62 14.78 -10.41 4.66
N GLU A 63 15.06 -9.23 5.20
CA GLU A 63 15.01 -9.01 6.64
C GLU A 63 13.56 -9.18 7.14
N THR A 64 13.39 -9.94 8.22
CA THR A 64 12.10 -10.10 8.89
C THR A 64 11.82 -8.90 9.79
N GLY A 65 10.67 -8.25 9.57
CA GLY A 65 10.20 -7.12 10.38
C GLY A 65 9.25 -7.53 11.49
N THR A 66 8.76 -6.55 12.25
CA THR A 66 7.72 -6.77 13.27
C THR A 66 6.49 -7.41 12.63
N PRO A 67 5.89 -8.45 13.23
CA PRO A 67 4.70 -9.09 12.67
C PRO A 67 3.54 -8.12 12.45
N VAL A 68 2.77 -8.38 11.40
CA VAL A 68 1.44 -7.80 11.25
C VAL A 68 0.51 -8.56 12.18
N ASN A 69 -0.12 -7.87 13.12
CA ASN A 69 -0.96 -8.48 14.14
C ASN A 69 -2.03 -7.48 14.62
N ILE A 70 -3.26 -7.94 14.81
CA ILE A 70 -4.33 -7.14 15.43
C ILE A 70 -4.17 -7.00 16.94
N TYR A 71 -3.40 -7.89 17.55
CA TYR A 71 -3.02 -7.84 18.96
C TYR A 71 -1.68 -7.10 19.09
N GLY A 72 -1.69 -5.95 19.76
CA GLY A 72 -0.48 -5.16 20.03
C GLY A 72 -0.68 -3.67 19.80
N ASP A 73 0.44 -2.96 19.65
CA ASP A 73 0.43 -1.54 19.34
C ASP A 73 0.04 -1.35 17.88
N PHE A 74 -1.13 -0.76 17.64
CA PHE A 74 -1.64 -0.53 16.28
C PHE A 74 -0.63 0.21 15.40
N THR A 75 0.11 1.19 15.93
CA THR A 75 1.04 2.01 15.14
C THR A 75 2.23 1.20 14.62
N THR A 76 2.56 0.12 15.31
CA THR A 76 3.69 -0.77 14.97
C THR A 76 3.22 -2.04 14.28
N ASN A 77 2.12 -2.64 14.71
CA ASN A 77 1.64 -3.95 14.25
C ASN A 77 0.64 -3.90 13.10
N SER A 78 0.00 -2.76 12.81
CA SER A 78 -0.83 -2.62 11.61
C SER A 78 0.03 -2.54 10.32
N PRO A 79 -0.54 -2.87 9.15
CA PRO A 79 0.02 -2.46 7.86
C PRO A 79 0.29 -0.95 7.81
N ALA A 80 1.36 -0.56 7.11
CA ALA A 80 1.77 0.84 7.04
C ALA A 80 0.81 1.71 6.24
N THR A 81 -0.10 1.12 5.46
CA THR A 81 -1.16 1.85 4.76
C THR A 81 -2.47 1.08 4.83
N LEU A 82 -3.51 1.73 5.37
CA LEU A 82 -4.86 1.19 5.48
C LEU A 82 -5.89 2.28 5.18
N VAL A 83 -6.99 1.89 4.53
CA VAL A 83 -8.20 2.71 4.55
C VAL A 83 -9.04 2.25 5.71
N VAL A 84 -9.36 3.15 6.62
CA VAL A 84 -10.03 2.81 7.87
C VAL A 84 -11.29 3.64 8.05
N LYS A 85 -12.22 3.14 8.87
CA LYS A 85 -13.39 3.89 9.30
C LYS A 85 -13.71 3.63 10.78
N SER A 86 -14.38 4.58 11.40
CA SER A 86 -15.00 4.43 12.72
C SER A 86 -16.37 3.76 12.62
N SER A 87 -17.09 3.68 13.74
CA SER A 87 -18.50 3.28 13.77
C SER A 87 -19.41 4.23 12.96
N GLY A 88 -18.96 5.47 12.72
CA GLY A 88 -19.62 6.47 11.90
C GLY A 88 -19.43 6.29 10.39
N SER A 89 -19.68 7.37 9.64
CA SER A 89 -19.50 7.41 8.17
C SER A 89 -18.15 7.94 7.72
N GLU A 90 -17.30 8.38 8.66
CA GLU A 90 -16.01 8.99 8.36
C GLU A 90 -15.00 7.94 7.93
N ILE A 91 -14.27 8.24 6.85
CA ILE A 91 -13.24 7.38 6.28
C ILE A 91 -11.92 8.13 6.36
N TYR A 92 -10.88 7.40 6.74
CA TYR A 92 -9.54 7.91 6.92
C TYR A 92 -8.54 7.06 6.13
N LEU A 93 -7.45 7.67 5.70
CA LEU A 93 -6.26 6.97 5.26
C LEU A 93 -5.25 6.94 6.42
N TRP A 94 -4.99 5.76 6.96
CA TRP A 94 -3.87 5.53 7.84
C TRP A 94 -2.62 5.33 6.98
N THR A 95 -1.65 6.23 7.05
CA THR A 95 -0.37 6.10 6.33
C THR A 95 0.70 6.96 7.00
N ASP A 96 1.98 6.61 6.83
CA ASP A 96 3.12 7.31 7.45
C ASP A 96 3.00 7.54 8.97
N GLY A 97 2.21 6.69 9.65
CA GLY A 97 1.96 6.78 11.09
C GLY A 97 0.96 7.84 11.50
N LEU A 98 0.21 8.42 10.55
CA LEU A 98 -0.81 9.43 10.76
C LEU A 98 -2.16 8.97 10.20
N LEU A 99 -3.25 9.42 10.83
CA LEU A 99 -4.62 9.21 10.38
C LEU A 99 -5.10 10.44 9.62
N HIS A 100 -5.24 10.33 8.30
CA HIS A 100 -5.63 11.43 7.43
C HIS A 100 -7.12 11.33 7.06
N PRO A 101 -7.98 12.31 7.44
CA PRO A 101 -9.39 12.32 7.04
C PRO A 101 -9.55 12.39 5.52
N ILE A 102 -10.44 11.59 4.92
CA ILE A 102 -10.80 11.73 3.50
C ILE A 102 -11.93 12.75 3.38
N ALA A 103 -11.63 13.91 2.81
CA ALA A 103 -12.49 15.10 2.92
C ALA A 103 -13.86 14.98 2.21
N SER A 104 -14.03 14.06 1.25
CA SER A 104 -15.32 13.84 0.60
C SER A 104 -15.39 12.50 -0.14
N GLY A 105 -16.62 12.05 -0.43
CA GLY A 105 -16.87 10.88 -1.28
C GLY A 105 -16.23 11.00 -2.67
N LYS A 106 -16.17 12.22 -3.25
CA LYS A 106 -15.48 12.46 -4.53
C LYS A 106 -13.99 12.12 -4.45
N ILE A 107 -13.33 12.43 -3.33
CA ILE A 107 -11.92 12.07 -3.12
C ILE A 107 -11.77 10.57 -2.92
N TYR A 108 -12.65 9.94 -2.13
CA TYR A 108 -12.68 8.50 -1.97
C TYR A 108 -12.78 7.77 -3.32
N ASP A 109 -13.73 8.19 -4.17
CA ASP A 109 -13.93 7.63 -5.51
C ASP A 109 -12.73 7.86 -6.42
N ARG A 110 -12.13 9.06 -6.34
CA ARG A 110 -10.93 9.42 -7.12
C ARG A 110 -9.72 8.58 -6.74
N LEU A 111 -9.57 8.26 -5.46
CA LEU A 111 -8.51 7.40 -4.97
C LEU A 111 -8.72 5.94 -5.36
N ARG A 112 -9.89 5.56 -5.88
CA ARG A 112 -10.23 4.22 -6.40
C ARG A 112 -10.19 3.09 -5.37
N PHE A 113 -10.43 3.38 -4.09
CA PHE A 113 -10.41 2.33 -3.07
C PHE A 113 -11.60 1.39 -3.21
N HIS A 114 -11.39 0.11 -2.95
CA HIS A 114 -12.49 -0.84 -2.86
C HIS A 114 -13.15 -0.72 -1.49
N TYR A 115 -14.48 -0.63 -1.44
CA TYR A 115 -15.20 -0.63 -0.15
C TYR A 115 -14.90 -1.87 0.69
N SER A 116 -14.63 -3.01 0.06
CA SER A 116 -14.23 -4.25 0.75
C SER A 116 -12.86 -4.17 1.44
N SER A 117 -12.00 -3.21 1.06
CA SER A 117 -10.69 -3.00 1.71
C SER A 117 -10.75 -2.05 2.90
N VAL A 118 -11.92 -1.48 3.22
CA VAL A 118 -12.07 -0.58 4.36
C VAL A 118 -12.08 -1.37 5.66
N VAL A 119 -11.14 -1.07 6.56
CA VAL A 119 -11.00 -1.68 7.87
C VAL A 119 -11.79 -0.87 8.90
N THR A 120 -12.69 -1.51 9.64
CA THR A 120 -13.38 -0.85 10.75
C THR A 120 -12.50 -0.92 11.99
N LEU A 121 -12.20 0.22 12.60
CA LEU A 121 -11.49 0.31 13.88
C LEU A 121 -12.45 0.76 14.99
N PRO A 122 -12.17 0.41 16.26
CA PRO A 122 -12.90 0.97 17.40
C PRO A 122 -12.73 2.49 17.47
N ASP A 123 -13.80 3.19 17.85
CA ASP A 123 -13.80 4.66 17.96
C ASP A 123 -12.75 5.15 18.97
N GLU A 124 -12.58 4.42 20.07
CA GLU A 124 -11.55 4.70 21.08
C GLU A 124 -10.14 4.67 20.46
N LEU A 125 -9.85 3.68 19.61
CA LEU A 125 -8.55 3.59 18.95
C LEU A 125 -8.34 4.78 18.02
N ILE A 126 -9.32 5.12 17.19
CA ILE A 126 -9.25 6.27 16.27
C ILE A 126 -8.97 7.56 17.04
N ALA A 127 -9.64 7.77 18.18
CA ALA A 127 -9.45 8.97 19.01
C ALA A 127 -8.02 9.10 19.59
N PHE A 128 -7.26 8.01 19.70
CA PHE A 128 -5.87 8.02 20.18
C PHE A 128 -4.83 8.12 19.07
N LEU A 129 -5.20 7.85 17.80
CA LEU A 129 -4.24 7.90 16.69
C LEU A 129 -3.88 9.35 16.37
N PRO A 130 -2.61 9.64 16.05
CA PRO A 130 -2.21 10.99 15.65
C PRO A 130 -2.87 11.37 14.32
N GLU A 131 -3.54 12.52 14.31
CA GLU A 131 -4.22 13.04 13.14
C GLU A 131 -3.24 13.74 12.20
N GLY A 132 -3.39 13.49 10.89
CA GLY A 132 -2.69 14.19 9.83
C GLY A 132 -3.63 15.08 9.02
N ASP A 133 -3.07 15.88 8.10
CA ASP A 133 -3.87 16.78 7.28
C ASP A 133 -4.94 16.03 6.44
N PRO A 134 -6.15 16.57 6.29
CA PRO A 134 -7.18 15.97 5.45
C PRO A 134 -6.76 15.83 3.98
N ILE A 135 -7.15 14.73 3.36
CA ILE A 135 -6.96 14.48 1.93
C ILE A 135 -8.12 15.13 1.17
N HIS A 136 -7.82 16.22 0.48
CA HIS A 136 -8.69 16.93 -0.45
C HIS A 136 -8.13 17.00 -1.88
N ASP A 137 -8.86 17.62 -2.81
CA ASP A 137 -8.52 17.63 -4.25
C ASP A 137 -7.13 18.24 -4.53
N ALA A 138 -6.74 19.28 -3.77
CA ALA A 138 -5.45 19.95 -3.89
C ALA A 138 -4.27 19.26 -3.17
N THR A 139 -4.48 18.21 -2.35
CA THR A 139 -3.42 17.56 -1.54
C THR A 139 -2.82 16.31 -2.16
N LEU A 140 -3.44 15.73 -3.19
CA LEU A 140 -2.74 14.75 -4.06
C LEU A 140 -1.45 15.36 -4.65
N LEU A 141 -1.39 16.70 -4.74
CA LEU A 141 -0.26 17.49 -5.22
C LEU A 141 0.78 17.85 -4.13
N THR A 142 0.42 17.79 -2.83
CA THR A 142 1.26 18.35 -1.76
C THR A 142 1.65 17.37 -0.66
N HIS A 143 0.88 16.31 -0.40
CA HIS A 143 1.12 15.42 0.75
C HIS A 143 0.99 13.93 0.42
N SER A 144 1.85 13.50 -0.50
CA SER A 144 2.22 12.10 -0.70
C SER A 144 1.25 11.29 -1.56
N LEU A 145 1.83 10.70 -2.61
CA LEU A 145 1.25 9.55 -3.28
C LEU A 145 0.91 8.50 -2.23
N VAL A 146 -0.33 8.02 -2.21
CA VAL A 146 -0.73 6.91 -1.36
C VAL A 146 0.17 5.72 -1.69
N ASN A 147 0.90 5.24 -0.68
CA ASN A 147 1.75 4.07 -0.80
C ASN A 147 0.91 2.85 -1.17
N GLY A 148 1.43 1.99 -2.03
CA GLY A 148 0.70 0.79 -2.43
C GLY A 148 -0.29 0.98 -3.58
N ARG A 149 -0.33 2.17 -4.20
CA ARG A 149 -1.29 2.49 -5.27
C ARG A 149 -0.66 2.59 -6.64
N VAL A 150 -1.50 2.34 -7.64
CA VAL A 150 -1.12 2.43 -9.04
C VAL A 150 -1.71 3.69 -9.66
N TYR A 151 -0.90 4.38 -10.44
CA TYR A 151 -1.21 5.66 -11.04
C TYR A 151 -0.96 5.60 -12.54
N SER A 152 -1.73 6.37 -13.31
CA SER A 152 -1.42 6.63 -14.72
C SER A 152 -1.11 8.09 -14.94
N ALA A 153 -0.07 8.35 -15.73
CA ALA A 153 0.27 9.69 -16.18
C ALA A 153 -0.52 10.05 -17.47
N PRO A 154 -0.59 11.35 -17.84
CA PRO A 154 -1.32 11.77 -19.04
C PRO A 154 -0.81 11.18 -20.36
N ASN A 155 0.42 10.66 -20.38
CA ASN A 155 0.99 9.97 -21.54
C ASN A 155 0.63 8.48 -21.61
N GLY A 156 -0.20 7.98 -20.67
CA GLY A 156 -0.64 6.59 -20.60
C GLY A 156 0.33 5.64 -19.91
N LEU A 157 1.49 6.11 -19.47
CA LEU A 157 2.42 5.29 -18.68
C LEU A 157 1.88 5.05 -17.26
N ILE A 158 2.16 3.87 -16.71
CA ILE A 158 1.66 3.44 -15.41
C ILE A 158 2.82 3.43 -14.40
N TYR A 159 2.53 3.85 -13.18
CA TYR A 159 3.48 4.00 -12.09
C TYR A 159 2.92 3.43 -10.80
N TYR A 160 3.80 2.97 -9.93
CA TYR A 160 3.49 2.62 -8.56
C TYR A 160 3.89 3.76 -7.62
N GLY A 161 3.00 4.15 -6.71
CA GLY A 161 3.28 5.12 -5.66
C GLY A 161 3.91 4.43 -4.46
N GLU A 162 5.13 4.83 -4.13
CA GLU A 162 5.89 4.30 -3.00
C GLU A 162 6.77 5.38 -2.41
N ARG A 163 6.69 5.58 -1.08
CA ARG A 163 7.54 6.54 -0.33
C ARG A 163 7.63 7.91 -1.00
N ASN A 164 6.48 8.45 -1.40
CA ASN A 164 6.35 9.73 -2.10
C ASN A 164 7.12 9.81 -3.44
N LYS A 165 7.27 8.68 -4.13
CA LYS A 165 7.81 8.59 -5.49
C LYS A 165 6.87 7.80 -6.39
N LEU A 166 6.84 8.15 -7.66
CA LEU A 166 6.27 7.34 -8.73
C LEU A 166 7.36 6.48 -9.35
N ARG A 167 7.18 5.17 -9.27
CA ARG A 167 8.08 4.16 -9.83
C ARG A 167 7.45 3.58 -11.07
N LYS A 168 8.07 3.80 -12.23
CA LYS A 168 7.50 3.36 -13.51
C LYS A 168 7.37 1.84 -13.52
N ILE A 169 6.22 1.33 -13.95
CA ILE A 169 5.98 -0.11 -14.12
C ILE A 169 6.40 -0.48 -15.54
N GLU A 170 7.43 -1.32 -15.69
CA GLU A 170 7.99 -1.67 -17.00
C GLU A 170 7.18 -2.76 -17.73
N GLY A 171 5.94 -2.41 -18.06
CA GLY A 171 5.08 -3.14 -18.98
C GLY A 171 4.05 -4.08 -18.34
N PRO A 172 3.18 -4.70 -19.16
CA PRO A 172 2.02 -5.45 -18.69
C PRO A 172 2.35 -6.72 -17.89
N SER A 173 3.52 -7.33 -18.15
CA SER A 173 3.97 -8.52 -17.42
C SER A 173 4.25 -8.21 -15.96
N VAL A 174 4.93 -7.10 -15.67
CA VAL A 174 5.21 -6.63 -14.30
C VAL A 174 3.90 -6.31 -13.59
N PHE A 175 3.00 -5.59 -14.27
CA PHE A 175 1.69 -5.25 -13.73
C PHE A 175 0.88 -6.49 -13.32
N SER A 176 0.87 -7.50 -14.20
CA SER A 176 0.16 -8.76 -13.97
C SER A 176 0.83 -9.63 -12.90
N PHE A 177 2.17 -9.62 -12.84
CA PHE A 177 2.94 -10.35 -11.83
C PHE A 177 2.60 -9.89 -10.41
N TYR A 178 2.55 -8.57 -10.19
CA TYR A 178 2.17 -7.97 -8.91
C TYR A 178 0.66 -7.93 -8.64
N ARG A 179 -0.16 -8.59 -9.49
CA ARG A 179 -1.62 -8.71 -9.31
C ARG A 179 -2.36 -7.37 -9.23
N TRP A 180 -1.77 -6.30 -9.78
CA TRP A 180 -2.45 -5.01 -9.84
C TRP A 180 -3.65 -5.06 -10.77
N ARG A 181 -4.61 -4.18 -10.51
CA ARG A 181 -5.91 -4.13 -11.16
C ARG A 181 -6.09 -2.80 -11.88
N VAL A 182 -6.64 -2.86 -13.09
CA VAL A 182 -6.82 -1.65 -13.92
C VAL A 182 -7.85 -0.71 -13.28
N GLU A 183 -8.83 -1.28 -12.58
CA GLU A 183 -9.89 -0.57 -11.87
C GLU A 183 -9.38 0.26 -10.68
N GLU A 184 -8.21 -0.09 -10.15
CA GLU A 184 -7.55 0.60 -9.04
C GLU A 184 -6.61 1.72 -9.48
N ILE A 185 -6.45 1.93 -10.80
CA ILE A 185 -5.56 2.96 -11.33
C ILE A 185 -6.12 4.35 -11.06
N VAL A 186 -5.35 5.15 -10.33
CA VAL A 186 -5.62 6.57 -10.13
C VAL A 186 -5.07 7.36 -11.32
N HIS A 187 -5.92 8.13 -11.99
CA HIS A 187 -5.52 8.92 -13.15
C HIS A 187 -5.02 10.29 -12.71
N LEU A 188 -3.74 10.58 -12.95
CA LEU A 188 -3.14 11.87 -12.63
C LEU A 188 -3.38 12.86 -13.76
N THR A 189 -3.65 14.11 -13.38
CA THR A 189 -3.57 15.24 -14.32
C THR A 189 -2.12 15.53 -14.71
N ARG A 190 -1.92 16.38 -15.73
CA ARG A 190 -0.58 16.81 -16.13
C ARG A 190 0.14 17.56 -15.02
N ASP A 191 -0.58 18.45 -14.34
CA ASP A 191 0.00 19.23 -13.26
C ASP A 191 0.34 18.31 -12.07
N GLU A 192 -0.51 17.35 -11.73
CA GLU A 192 -0.22 16.34 -10.70
C GLU A 192 1.04 15.54 -10.97
N PHE A 193 1.14 14.97 -12.17
CA PHE A 193 2.30 14.18 -12.53
C PHE A 193 3.60 15.01 -12.49
N ASN A 194 3.57 16.28 -12.91
CA ASN A 194 4.74 17.15 -12.91
C ASN A 194 5.27 17.50 -11.51
N HIS A 195 4.43 17.43 -10.47
CA HIS A 195 4.84 17.65 -9.08
C HIS A 195 5.36 16.36 -8.41
N CYS A 196 5.17 15.20 -9.03
CA CYS A 196 5.61 13.93 -8.49
C CYS A 196 7.12 13.72 -8.69
N ARG A 197 7.78 13.11 -7.70
CA ARG A 197 9.16 12.66 -7.84
C ARG A 197 9.18 11.28 -8.49
N LEU A 198 10.06 11.07 -9.47
CA LEU A 198 10.25 9.75 -10.07
C LEU A 198 11.27 8.95 -9.25
N GLY A 199 10.98 7.67 -9.04
CA GLY A 199 11.89 6.69 -8.46
C GLY A 199 12.35 5.66 -9.49
N ASP A 200 13.21 4.75 -9.07
CA ASP A 200 13.67 3.66 -9.92
C ASP A 200 12.48 2.79 -10.39
N PRO A 201 12.48 2.34 -11.65
CA PRO A 201 11.41 1.53 -12.20
C PRO A 201 11.25 0.20 -11.46
N ILE A 202 10.09 -0.42 -11.64
CA ILE A 202 9.77 -1.79 -11.22
C ILE A 202 9.87 -2.66 -12.48
N LEU A 203 10.75 -3.65 -12.42
CA LEU A 203 11.16 -4.52 -13.53
C LEU A 203 10.55 -5.92 -13.44
#